data_AF-A0A2X2VLY1-F1
#
_entry.id   AF-A0A2X2VLY1-F1
#
_cell.length_a   1.000
_cell.length_b   1.000
_cell.length_c   1.000
_cell.angle_alpha   90.00
_cell.angle_beta   90.00
_cell.angle_gamma   90.00
#
_symmetry.space_group_name_H-M   'P 1'
#
loop_
_entity.id
_entity.type
_entity.pdbx_description
1 polymer ?
#
loop_
_entity_poly.entity_id
_entity_poly.type
_entity_poly.pdbx_seq_one_letter_code
_entity_poly.pdbx_strand_id
1 'polypeptide(L)' 'MEMLSGAEMVVRSLIDQGVKQVFGYPGGRGPRYL' A
#
# COMPACT_ATOMS: atom_id res chain seq x y z
N MET A 1 1.52 18.62 10.03
CA MET A 1 1.58 17.80 8.82
C MET A 1 1.47 16.36 9.27
N GLU A 2 0.43 15.64 8.87
CA GLU A 2 0.22 14.25 9.27
C GLU A 2 1.26 13.37 8.55
N MET A 3 1.97 12.52 9.29
CA MET A 3 2.98 11.61 8.72
C MET A 3 2.26 10.40 8.13
N LEU A 4 2.39 10.22 6.81
CA LEU A 4 1.86 9.04 6.14
C LEU A 4 2.81 7.84 6.32
N SER A 5 2.26 6.67 6.57
CA SER A 5 2.96 5.40 6.38
C SER A 5 3.30 5.19 4.90
N GLY A 6 4.30 4.35 4.62
CA GLY A 6 4.66 4.01 3.24
C GLY A 6 3.50 3.37 2.46
N ALA A 7 2.60 2.66 3.14
CA ALA A 7 1.41 2.10 2.50
C ALA A 7 0.42 3.19 2.06
N GLU A 8 0.19 4.19 2.91
CA GLU A 8 -0.70 5.31 2.61
C GLU A 8 -0.18 6.17 1.46
N MET A 9 1.15 6.38 1.39
CA MET A 9 1.78 7.07 0.27
C MET A 9 1.48 6.37 -1.07
N VAL A 10 1.62 5.04 -1.12
CA VAL A 10 1.36 4.25 -2.32
C VAL A 10 -0.12 4.31 -2.71
N VAL A 11 -1.03 4.12 -1.75
CA VAL A 11 -2.48 4.19 -2.01
C VAL A 11 -2.87 5.58 -2.53
N ARG A 12 -2.32 6.65 -1.97
CA ARG A 12 -2.59 8.02 -2.43
C ARG A 12 -2.15 8.24 -3.88
N SER A 13 -0.95 7.78 -4.23
CA SER A 13 -0.45 7.87 -5.60
C SER A 13 -1.36 7.13 -6.60
N LEU A 14 -1.86 5.95 -6.24
CA LEU A 14 -2.79 5.19 -7.08
C LEU A 14 -4.11 5.95 -7.31
N ILE A 15 -4.64 6.59 -6.27
CA ILE A 15 -5.84 7.44 -6.37
C ILE A 15 -5.58 8.63 -7.30
N ASP A 16 -4.45 9.33 -7.13
CA ASP A 16 -4.10 10.51 -7.91
C ASP A 16 -3.91 10.18 -9.40
N GLN A 17 -3.49 8.94 -9.74
CA GLN A 17 -3.40 8.43 -11.11
C GLN A 17 -4.73 7.88 -11.65
N GLY A 18 -5.81 7.90 -10.87
CA GLY A 18 -7.12 7.45 -11.29
C GLY A 18 -7.29 5.92 -11.35
N VAL A 19 -6.41 5.15 -10.72
CA VAL A 19 -6.52 3.68 -10.65
C VAL A 19 -7.79 3.30 -9.91
N LYS A 20 -8.61 2.44 -10.52
CA LYS A 20 -9.93 2.03 -9.97
C LYS A 20 -9.95 0.64 -9.37
N GLN A 21 -9.05 -0.24 -9.82
CA GLN A 21 -8.96 -1.62 -9.34
C GLN A 21 -7.50 -2.03 -9.24
N VAL A 22 -7.18 -2.80 -8.19
CA VAL A 22 -5.89 -3.41 -7.96
C VAL A 22 -6.13 -4.90 -7.76
N PHE A 23 -5.37 -5.74 -8.47
CA PHE A 23 -5.37 -7.18 -8.29
C PHE A 23 -4.10 -7.58 -7.56
N GLY A 24 -4.22 -8.47 -6.59
CA GLY A 24 -3.08 -8.97 -5.84
C GLY A 24 -3.43 -10.28 -5.14
N TYR A 25 -2.41 -11.08 -4.89
CA TYR A 25 -2.51 -12.23 -4.00
C TYR A 25 -2.09 -11.77 -2.60
N PRO A 26 -2.97 -11.83 -1.58
CA PRO A 26 -2.61 -11.37 -0.25
C PRO A 26 -1.49 -12.22 0.33
N GLY A 27 -0.36 -11.58 0.67
CA GLY A 27 0.73 -12.19 1.42
C GLY A 27 0.68 -11.78 2.89
N GLY A 28 1.14 -12.65 3.80
CA GLY A 28 1.32 -12.29 5.20
C GLY A 28 2.40 -11.23 5.37
N ARG A 29 2.09 -10.11 6.04
CA ARG A 29 3.12 -9.20 6.56
C ARG A 29 3.63 -9.77 7.87
N GLY A 30 4.92 -10.07 7.92
CA GLY A 30 5.61 -10.33 9.18
C GLY A 30 7.12 -10.21 9.02
N PRO A 31 7.86 -9.88 10.10
CA PRO A 31 9.25 -10.28 10.15
C PRO A 31 9.27 -11.80 10.12
N ARG A 32 9.87 -12.38 9.08
CA ARG A 32 10.24 -13.78 9.11
C ARG A 32 11.43 -13.89 10.06
N TYR A 33 11.16 -14.10 11.34
CA TYR A 33 12.12 -14.77 12.20
C TYR A 33 11.96 -16.27 11.97
N LEU A 34 12.56 -16.71 10.86
CA LEU A 34 13.14 -18.04 10.68
C LEU A 34 14.63 -17.82 10.44
#